data_AF-A0A0D6QN10-F1
#
_entry.id   AF-A0A0D6QN10-F1
#
_cell.length_a   1.000
_cell.length_b   1.000
_cell.length_c   1.000
_cell.angle_alpha   90.00
_cell.angle_beta   90.00
_cell.angle_gamma   90.00
#
_symmetry.space_group_name_H-M   'P 1'
#
loop_
_entity.id
_entity.type
_entity.pdbx_description
1 polymer ?
#
loop_
_entity_poly.entity_id
_entity_poly.type
_entity_poly.pdbx_seq_one_letter_code
_entity_poly.pdbx_strand_id
1 'polypeptide(L)'
;MTTPTPARLALVALCCSTSLALAACPEQRPQPVKAPPRPPQAALAAGSGDLADVLTVPRPAGPEWFGLYLVGQKAGWSKVELARELRDGRDVLVGRSEMLLRVNVGGNTVERRQSEERVWEARAGGRLVGFKAAFSGDGGERTLTGTCAKDRCKLTVTAADGMREQELEGVAETAEMADGVRLAAARRSAVRGKQLDLLKLRVREVQHVFVRREPVAGAGVQEEVSVVEESEIGDRVAIQYKVADDGRIVEWHLGDAIVGRPEPSDRAQRLDEVDLFALGRVPLPKALPRTVPATITYRLRGLPAAFQKPDARQRYERGPEGTTLLTITAKAPAAADPAKDTPLARAGEGASRDDLAATPQVDSDAPAIAALAKQAAGDARGTYQASLALARWVNEHLEKAYGASNDRASDVLAARKGDCTEHAVLTVALARALGIPARQVYGLVYARYADGKDALYWHAWAEVRSAGEWIAIDPIFGQPVADATHVALGTGGQEDAVGLLGALKVEKVDVKGAR
;
A
#
# COMPACT_ATOMS: atom_id res chain seq x y z
N MET A 1 -44.83 -3.31 15.25
CA MET A 1 -44.25 -4.42 16.04
C MET A 1 -43.81 -5.50 15.07
N THR A 2 -42.54 -5.46 14.68
CA THR A 2 -41.70 -6.55 14.17
C THR A 2 -40.31 -5.91 14.02
N THR A 3 -39.50 -6.07 15.06
CA THR A 3 -38.10 -5.60 15.12
C THR A 3 -37.25 -6.37 14.12
N PRO A 4 -36.51 -5.72 13.21
CA PRO A 4 -35.48 -6.41 12.46
C PRO A 4 -34.27 -6.69 13.39
N THR A 5 -33.89 -7.96 13.41
CA THR A 5 -32.74 -8.56 14.11
C THR A 5 -31.45 -7.79 13.75
N PRO A 6 -30.51 -7.57 14.69
CA PRO A 6 -29.28 -6.85 14.39
C PRO A 6 -28.37 -7.74 13.53
N ALA A 7 -28.22 -7.37 12.26
CA ALA A 7 -27.22 -7.94 11.39
C ALA A 7 -25.83 -7.73 12.01
N ARG A 8 -25.13 -8.82 12.27
CA ARG A 8 -23.68 -8.85 12.53
C ARG A 8 -22.96 -8.36 11.26
N LEU A 9 -21.72 -7.85 11.41
CA LEU A 9 -20.68 -7.54 10.37
C LEU A 9 -20.36 -6.04 10.17
N ALA A 10 -19.06 -5.68 10.12
CA ALA A 10 -18.41 -4.92 9.02
C ALA A 10 -16.90 -4.56 9.25
N LEU A 11 -16.03 -4.90 8.27
CA LEU A 11 -14.75 -4.25 7.85
C LEU A 11 -13.31 -4.61 8.32
N VAL A 12 -12.37 -4.93 7.39
CA VAL A 12 -11.01 -4.32 7.21
C VAL A 12 -10.05 -5.23 6.38
N ALA A 13 -9.31 -4.65 5.42
CA ALA A 13 -8.10 -5.22 4.83
C ALA A 13 -7.08 -4.08 4.55
N LEU A 14 -5.84 -4.16 5.07
CA LEU A 14 -4.88 -3.02 5.05
C LEU A 14 -3.41 -3.33 4.72
N CYS A 15 -2.98 -4.55 4.39
CA CYS A 15 -1.53 -4.84 4.34
C CYS A 15 -1.08 -5.46 3.01
N CYS A 16 -0.02 -4.87 2.43
CA CYS A 16 0.98 -5.47 1.51
C CYS A 16 1.00 -4.89 0.09
N SER A 17 1.75 -3.81 -0.14
CA SER A 17 2.22 -3.50 -1.51
C SER A 17 3.65 -2.97 -1.63
N THR A 18 4.49 -3.17 -0.61
CA THR A 18 5.92 -2.83 -0.69
C THR A 18 6.74 -4.03 -1.16
N SER A 19 7.25 -4.00 -2.39
CA SER A 19 8.43 -4.80 -2.75
C SER A 19 9.61 -4.27 -1.92
N LEU A 20 10.01 -5.03 -0.89
CA LEU A 20 11.09 -4.68 0.01
C LEU A 20 12.44 -4.82 -0.70
N ALA A 21 13.24 -3.74 -0.72
CA ALA A 21 14.65 -3.84 -1.07
C ALA A 21 15.40 -4.67 0.00
N LEU A 22 16.37 -5.47 -0.49
CA LEU A 22 17.11 -6.47 0.28
C LEU A 22 17.90 -5.77 1.40
N ALA A 23 17.80 -6.26 2.63
CA ALA A 23 18.21 -5.61 3.87
C ALA A 23 18.69 -6.68 4.87
N ALA A 24 19.72 -6.46 5.71
CA ALA A 24 20.49 -7.48 6.48
C ALA A 24 20.50 -7.34 8.00
N CYS A 25 20.85 -8.34 8.83
CA CYS A 25 21.53 -8.11 10.14
C CYS A 25 22.09 -9.39 10.81
N PRO A 26 22.68 -9.34 12.05
CA PRO A 26 23.67 -10.29 12.53
C PRO A 26 23.10 -11.40 13.42
N GLU A 27 23.66 -12.60 13.27
CA GLU A 27 24.22 -13.39 14.39
C GLU A 27 25.01 -14.60 13.86
N GLN A 28 26.23 -14.35 13.37
CA GLN A 28 27.28 -15.37 13.34
C GLN A 28 28.58 -14.72 13.81
N ARG A 29 29.04 -15.08 15.01
CA ARG A 29 30.39 -14.73 15.47
C ARG A 29 31.40 -15.56 14.67
N PRO A 30 32.35 -14.95 13.94
CA PRO A 30 33.53 -15.66 13.47
C PRO A 30 34.44 -15.99 14.66
N GLN A 31 35.12 -17.13 14.62
CA GLN A 31 36.25 -17.39 15.52
C GLN A 31 37.33 -16.31 15.32
N PRO A 32 38.07 -15.93 16.38
CA PRO A 32 38.98 -14.80 16.32
C PRO A 32 40.19 -15.11 15.43
N VAL A 33 40.19 -14.56 14.22
CA VAL A 33 41.41 -14.34 13.45
C VAL A 33 41.90 -12.93 13.77
N LYS A 34 43.19 -12.84 14.12
CA LYS A 34 43.87 -11.59 14.49
C LYS A 34 43.68 -10.53 13.40
N ALA A 35 42.99 -9.45 13.72
CA ALA A 35 42.80 -8.33 12.78
C ALA A 35 44.15 -7.65 12.49
N PRO A 36 44.47 -7.32 11.22
CA PRO A 36 45.58 -6.43 10.91
C PRO A 36 45.32 -5.02 11.48
N PRO A 37 46.37 -4.26 11.81
CA PRO A 37 46.23 -2.96 12.47
C PRO A 37 45.41 -1.99 11.60
N ARG A 38 44.49 -1.27 12.24
CA ARG A 38 43.68 -0.22 11.59
C ARG A 38 44.61 0.83 10.98
N PRO A 39 44.46 1.20 9.69
CA PRO A 39 45.15 2.37 9.18
C PRO A 39 44.63 3.64 9.88
N PRO A 40 45.50 4.63 10.09
CA PRO A 40 45.13 5.87 10.78
C PRO A 40 44.00 6.61 10.05
N GLN A 41 43.13 7.26 10.82
CA GLN A 41 41.94 8.04 10.40
C GLN A 41 42.22 9.26 9.48
N ALA A 42 43.35 9.30 8.79
CA ALA A 42 43.75 10.36 7.87
C ALA A 42 44.10 9.79 6.50
N ALA A 43 43.10 9.26 5.79
CA ALA A 43 43.19 8.97 4.35
C ALA A 43 41.78 8.87 3.73
N LEU A 44 40.96 9.92 3.85
CA LEU A 44 39.81 10.13 2.96
C LEU A 44 39.87 11.55 2.41
N ALA A 45 40.92 11.81 1.64
CA ALA A 45 40.99 12.94 0.73
C ALA A 45 41.57 12.44 -0.59
N ALA A 46 40.78 12.56 -1.65
CA ALA A 46 41.12 12.48 -3.07
C ALA A 46 41.86 11.22 -3.55
N GLY A 47 41.10 10.28 -4.10
CA GLY A 47 41.58 9.28 -5.04
C GLY A 47 40.42 8.88 -5.95
N SER A 48 40.62 8.92 -7.27
CA SER A 48 39.71 8.44 -8.30
C SER A 48 39.47 6.93 -8.17
N GLY A 49 38.58 6.53 -7.25
CA GLY A 49 38.17 5.15 -7.02
C GLY A 49 36.71 4.97 -7.42
N ASP A 50 36.43 3.92 -8.19
CA ASP A 50 35.09 3.59 -8.67
C ASP A 50 34.06 3.64 -7.53
N LEU A 51 32.92 4.29 -7.79
CA LEU A 51 31.78 4.30 -6.86
C LEU A 51 31.42 2.86 -6.49
N ALA A 52 31.16 2.59 -5.21
CA ALA A 52 30.80 1.25 -4.73
C ALA A 52 29.76 0.59 -5.65
N ASP A 53 30.05 -0.62 -6.14
CA ASP A 53 29.21 -1.36 -7.09
C ASP A 53 28.28 -2.33 -6.33
N VAL A 54 27.10 -2.62 -6.87
CA VAL A 54 26.11 -3.52 -6.25
C VAL A 54 26.65 -4.94 -6.03
N LEU A 55 27.65 -5.32 -6.84
CA LEU A 55 28.35 -6.59 -6.75
C LEU A 55 29.37 -6.65 -5.61
N THR A 56 29.79 -5.50 -5.09
CA THR A 56 30.90 -5.39 -4.13
C THR A 56 30.52 -4.70 -2.82
N VAL A 57 29.34 -4.06 -2.78
CA VAL A 57 28.85 -3.39 -1.58
C VAL A 57 28.77 -4.40 -0.42
N PRO A 58 29.32 -4.07 0.77
CA PRO A 58 29.31 -4.99 1.91
C PRO A 58 27.90 -5.46 2.26
N ARG A 59 27.76 -6.74 2.59
CA ARG A 59 26.54 -7.37 3.12
C ARG A 59 26.90 -8.67 3.87
N PRO A 60 26.05 -9.13 4.80
CA PRO A 60 26.19 -10.46 5.40
C PRO A 60 26.20 -11.59 4.37
N ALA A 61 26.78 -12.72 4.79
CA ALA A 61 26.73 -13.96 4.03
C ALA A 61 25.40 -14.69 4.25
N GLY A 62 24.79 -15.15 3.16
CA GLY A 62 23.56 -15.94 3.18
C GLY A 62 22.28 -15.11 3.30
N PRO A 63 21.13 -15.78 3.45
CA PRO A 63 19.83 -15.12 3.51
C PRO A 63 19.63 -14.37 4.83
N GLU A 64 19.07 -13.18 4.73
CA GLU A 64 18.81 -12.26 5.82
C GLU A 64 17.33 -12.30 6.19
N TRP A 65 17.02 -12.39 7.48
CA TRP A 65 15.66 -12.57 8.01
C TRP A 65 15.23 -11.39 8.86
N PHE A 66 13.97 -10.98 8.71
CA PHE A 66 13.33 -9.90 9.47
C PHE A 66 12.03 -10.40 10.09
N GLY A 67 11.83 -10.13 11.37
CA GLY A 67 10.50 -10.05 11.95
C GLY A 67 9.84 -8.74 11.50
N LEU A 68 8.60 -8.81 11.03
CA LEU A 68 7.79 -7.67 10.63
C LEU A 68 6.84 -7.33 11.77
N TYR A 69 7.03 -6.17 12.39
CA TYR A 69 6.26 -5.70 13.53
C TYR A 69 5.27 -4.64 13.10
N LEU A 70 3.98 -4.89 13.34
CA LEU A 70 2.89 -3.95 13.12
C LEU A 70 2.46 -3.35 14.46
N VAL A 71 2.67 -2.05 14.64
CA VAL A 71 2.37 -1.30 15.88
C VAL A 71 2.94 -2.01 17.12
N GLY A 72 4.18 -2.52 16.98
CA GLY A 72 4.92 -3.21 18.03
C GLY A 72 4.65 -4.70 18.20
N GLN A 73 3.69 -5.30 17.46
CA GLN A 73 3.40 -6.74 17.51
C GLN A 73 3.89 -7.44 16.25
N LYS A 74 4.50 -8.62 16.36
CA LYS A 74 5.07 -9.33 15.21
C LYS A 74 3.99 -10.01 14.37
N ALA A 75 3.62 -9.36 13.28
CA ALA A 75 2.61 -9.83 12.34
C ALA A 75 3.19 -10.71 11.22
N GLY A 76 4.51 -10.75 11.03
CA GLY A 76 5.07 -11.48 9.91
C GLY A 76 6.58 -11.60 9.92
N TRP A 77 7.11 -12.05 8.80
CA TRP A 77 8.54 -12.11 8.54
C TRP A 77 8.84 -11.86 7.06
N SER A 78 10.06 -11.42 6.77
CA SER A 78 10.62 -11.43 5.42
C SER A 78 12.01 -12.06 5.42
N LYS A 79 12.36 -12.67 4.30
CA LYS A 79 13.67 -13.27 4.04
C LYS A 79 14.18 -12.73 2.71
N VAL A 80 15.43 -12.31 2.66
CA VAL A 80 16.02 -11.66 1.48
C VAL A 80 17.43 -12.17 1.24
N GLU A 81 17.81 -12.34 -0.02
CA GLU A 81 19.13 -12.84 -0.43
C GLU A 81 19.53 -12.22 -1.77
N LEU A 82 20.81 -11.86 -1.90
CA LEU A 82 21.40 -11.40 -3.17
C LEU A 82 22.72 -12.13 -3.42
N ALA A 83 22.76 -12.96 -4.46
CA ALA A 83 23.91 -13.80 -4.77
C ALA A 83 24.33 -13.69 -6.23
N ARG A 84 25.62 -13.91 -6.50
CA ARG A 84 26.11 -14.14 -7.87
C ARG A 84 26.00 -15.62 -8.19
N GLU A 85 25.44 -15.94 -9.35
CA GLU A 85 25.22 -17.31 -9.81
C GLU A 85 25.65 -17.45 -11.27
N LEU A 86 26.02 -18.68 -11.65
CA LEU A 86 26.21 -19.04 -13.05
C LEU A 86 24.95 -19.72 -13.57
N ARG A 87 24.20 -19.07 -14.46
CA ARG A 87 22.97 -19.61 -15.07
C ARG A 87 23.11 -19.65 -16.58
N ASP A 88 22.91 -20.83 -17.17
CA ASP A 88 23.07 -21.06 -18.62
C ASP A 88 24.43 -20.54 -19.16
N GLY A 89 25.49 -20.74 -18.38
CA GLY A 89 26.85 -20.27 -18.71
C GLY A 89 27.06 -18.75 -18.61
N ARG A 90 26.08 -18.00 -18.08
CA ARG A 90 26.18 -16.55 -17.86
C ARG A 90 26.27 -16.23 -16.38
N ASP A 91 27.17 -15.31 -16.05
CA ASP A 91 27.29 -14.74 -14.72
C ASP A 91 26.15 -13.74 -14.48
N VAL A 92 25.35 -14.02 -13.47
CA VAL A 92 24.13 -13.26 -13.15
C VAL A 92 24.08 -12.91 -11.67
N LEU A 93 23.47 -11.76 -11.39
CA LEU A 93 23.10 -11.38 -10.04
C LEU A 93 21.67 -11.85 -9.80
N VAL A 94 21.42 -12.59 -8.73
CA VAL A 94 20.13 -13.19 -8.41
C VAL A 94 19.66 -12.70 -7.05
N GLY A 95 18.54 -11.99 -7.04
CA GLY A 95 17.85 -11.56 -5.84
C GLY A 95 16.68 -12.47 -5.55
N ARG A 96 16.57 -12.94 -4.31
CA ARG A 96 15.43 -13.71 -3.83
C ARG A 96 14.82 -13.04 -2.61
N SER A 97 13.49 -12.99 -2.56
CA SER A 97 12.77 -12.51 -1.41
C SER A 97 11.57 -13.39 -1.11
N GLU A 98 11.32 -13.66 0.17
CA GLU A 98 10.12 -14.30 0.67
C GLU A 98 9.52 -13.41 1.76
N MET A 99 8.20 -13.37 1.85
CA MET A 99 7.49 -12.62 2.89
C MET A 99 6.25 -13.40 3.31
N LEU A 100 5.95 -13.36 4.61
CA LEU A 100 4.69 -13.79 5.17
C LEU A 100 4.17 -12.72 6.12
N LEU A 101 2.91 -12.35 5.96
CA LEU A 101 2.17 -11.54 6.92
C LEU A 101 0.90 -12.27 7.32
N ARG A 102 0.65 -12.36 8.63
CA ARG A 102 -0.50 -13.01 9.24
C ARG A 102 -1.09 -12.10 10.30
N VAL A 103 -2.36 -11.77 10.16
CA VAL A 103 -3.12 -10.93 11.10
C VAL A 103 -4.53 -11.47 11.27
N ASN A 104 -5.14 -11.15 12.39
CA ASN A 104 -6.55 -11.38 12.62
C ASN A 104 -7.35 -10.12 12.26
N VAL A 105 -8.41 -10.30 11.49
CA VAL A 105 -9.31 -9.22 11.09
C VAL A 105 -10.76 -9.68 11.25
N GLY A 106 -11.51 -8.99 12.10
CA GLY A 106 -12.92 -9.32 12.35
C GLY A 106 -13.15 -10.74 12.86
N GLY A 107 -12.17 -11.32 13.57
CA GLY A 107 -12.21 -12.70 14.08
C GLY A 107 -11.73 -13.77 13.09
N ASN A 108 -11.35 -13.41 11.86
CA ASN A 108 -10.78 -14.33 10.87
C ASN A 108 -9.26 -14.13 10.78
N THR A 109 -8.49 -15.21 10.74
CA THR A 109 -7.06 -15.14 10.42
C THR A 109 -6.87 -14.98 8.92
N VAL A 110 -6.13 -13.96 8.55
CA VAL A 110 -5.78 -13.55 7.19
C VAL A 110 -4.27 -13.73 7.05
N GLU A 111 -3.82 -14.33 5.95
CA GLU A 111 -2.42 -14.67 5.75
C GLU A 111 -2.02 -14.51 4.29
N ARG A 112 -1.03 -13.65 4.04
CA ARG A 112 -0.43 -13.42 2.74
C ARG A 112 0.98 -13.96 2.72
N ARG A 113 1.31 -14.71 1.66
CA ARG A 113 2.66 -15.14 1.34
C ARG A 113 3.06 -14.61 -0.02
N GLN A 114 4.32 -14.23 -0.13
CA GLN A 114 4.92 -13.79 -1.37
C GLN A 114 6.32 -14.38 -1.49
N SER A 115 6.68 -14.83 -2.69
CA SER A 115 8.06 -15.13 -3.04
C SER A 115 8.40 -14.49 -4.38
N GLU A 116 9.61 -13.97 -4.51
CA GLU A 116 10.12 -13.38 -5.75
C GLU A 116 11.55 -13.85 -5.99
N GLU A 117 11.87 -14.05 -7.26
CA GLU A 117 13.23 -14.17 -7.78
C GLU A 117 13.39 -13.17 -8.91
N ARG A 118 14.45 -12.35 -8.86
CA ARG A 118 14.85 -11.43 -9.93
C ARG A 118 16.26 -11.77 -10.36
N VAL A 119 16.52 -11.68 -11.66
CA VAL A 119 17.82 -12.01 -12.27
C VAL A 119 18.29 -10.83 -13.09
N TRP A 120 19.48 -10.31 -12.79
CA TRP A 120 20.15 -9.25 -13.54
C TRP A 120 21.47 -9.75 -14.13
N GLU A 121 21.97 -9.06 -15.16
CA GLU A 121 23.36 -9.23 -15.60
C GLU A 121 24.33 -8.85 -14.46
N ALA A 122 25.34 -9.69 -14.16
CA ALA A 122 26.30 -9.44 -13.06
C ALA A 122 27.38 -8.41 -13.44
N ARG A 123 26.99 -7.16 -13.66
CA ARG A 123 27.88 -6.02 -13.94
C ARG A 123 27.22 -4.70 -13.54
N ALA A 124 28.01 -3.64 -13.38
CA ALA A 124 27.49 -2.28 -13.25
C ALA A 124 26.57 -1.93 -14.44
N GLY A 125 25.40 -1.35 -14.14
CA GLY A 125 24.32 -1.10 -15.10
C GLY A 125 23.76 -2.37 -15.75
N GLY A 126 23.95 -3.53 -15.13
CA GLY A 126 23.44 -4.82 -15.61
C GLY A 126 21.91 -4.80 -15.67
N ARG A 127 21.34 -5.24 -16.79
CA ARG A 127 19.89 -5.16 -17.01
C ARG A 127 19.17 -6.31 -16.31
N LEU A 128 17.93 -6.09 -15.87
CA LEU A 128 17.01 -7.17 -15.51
C LEU A 128 16.82 -8.08 -16.74
N VAL A 129 17.03 -9.39 -16.57
CA VAL A 129 16.90 -10.40 -17.65
C VAL A 129 15.71 -11.33 -17.45
N GLY A 130 15.27 -11.50 -16.20
CA GLY A 130 14.10 -12.32 -15.91
C GLY A 130 13.68 -12.23 -14.45
N PHE A 131 12.46 -12.67 -14.20
CA PHE A 131 11.89 -12.70 -12.86
C PHE A 131 10.82 -13.78 -12.74
N LYS A 132 10.58 -14.20 -11.51
CA LYS A 132 9.46 -15.06 -11.11
C LYS A 132 8.89 -14.53 -9.81
N ALA A 133 7.58 -14.64 -9.65
CA ALA A 133 6.93 -14.37 -8.38
C ALA A 133 5.77 -15.32 -8.13
N ALA A 134 5.51 -15.61 -6.86
CA ALA A 134 4.32 -16.32 -6.42
C ALA A 134 3.68 -15.53 -5.28
N PHE A 135 2.37 -15.40 -5.34
CA PHE A 135 1.51 -14.76 -4.37
C PHE A 135 0.47 -15.79 -3.95
N SER A 136 0.29 -15.98 -2.64
CA SER A 136 -0.64 -16.96 -2.10
C SER A 136 -1.28 -16.47 -0.79
N GLY A 137 -2.42 -17.07 -0.45
CA GLY A 137 -3.20 -16.69 0.73
C GLY A 137 -4.52 -16.00 0.42
N ASP A 138 -4.94 -15.07 1.28
CA ASP A 138 -6.23 -14.38 1.17
C ASP A 138 -6.35 -13.46 -0.07
N GLY A 139 -5.21 -13.03 -0.63
CA GLY A 139 -5.08 -12.27 -1.88
C GLY A 139 -5.50 -13.03 -3.15
N GLY A 140 -5.67 -14.34 -3.04
CA GLY A 140 -5.75 -15.27 -4.16
C GLY A 140 -4.38 -15.84 -4.54
N GLU A 141 -4.42 -16.92 -5.32
CA GLU A 141 -3.23 -17.60 -5.82
C GLU A 141 -2.84 -17.02 -7.19
N ARG A 142 -1.61 -16.53 -7.30
CA ARG A 142 -1.09 -16.01 -8.57
C ARG A 142 0.39 -16.30 -8.70
N THR A 143 0.80 -16.73 -9.89
CA THR A 143 2.22 -16.84 -10.25
C THR A 143 2.53 -15.97 -11.45
N LEU A 144 3.75 -15.44 -11.49
CA LEU A 144 4.27 -14.62 -12.56
C LEU A 144 5.60 -15.20 -12.99
N THR A 145 5.82 -15.29 -14.29
CA THR A 145 7.13 -15.57 -14.86
C THR A 145 7.36 -14.60 -16.01
N GLY A 146 8.51 -13.95 -16.04
CA GLY A 146 8.83 -13.00 -17.10
C GLY A 146 10.29 -13.05 -17.54
N THR A 147 10.48 -12.68 -18.80
CA THR A 147 11.79 -12.51 -19.43
C THR A 147 11.89 -11.12 -20.04
N CYS A 148 13.05 -10.50 -19.89
CA CYS A 148 13.27 -9.13 -20.30
C CYS A 148 14.33 -9.04 -21.41
N ALA A 149 14.01 -8.26 -22.43
CA ALA A 149 14.90 -7.93 -23.53
C ALA A 149 14.91 -6.40 -23.72
N LYS A 150 16.06 -5.78 -23.43
CA LYS A 150 16.23 -4.32 -23.34
C LYS A 150 15.34 -3.74 -22.23
N ASP A 151 14.38 -2.89 -22.58
CA ASP A 151 13.44 -2.22 -21.70
C ASP A 151 12.03 -2.84 -21.75
N ARG A 152 11.87 -3.98 -22.45
CA ARG A 152 10.59 -4.69 -22.57
C ARG A 152 10.66 -6.03 -21.88
N CYS A 153 9.65 -6.35 -21.09
CA CYS A 153 9.51 -7.62 -20.42
C CYS A 153 8.21 -8.30 -20.85
N LYS A 154 8.34 -9.53 -21.36
CA LYS A 154 7.19 -10.42 -21.61
C LYS A 154 6.95 -11.23 -20.35
N LEU A 155 5.73 -11.23 -19.87
CA LEU A 155 5.35 -12.00 -18.69
C LEU A 155 4.08 -12.81 -18.91
N THR A 156 4.05 -13.94 -18.23
CA THR A 156 2.88 -14.79 -18.09
C THR A 156 2.38 -14.67 -16.65
N VAL A 157 1.12 -14.31 -16.50
CA VAL A 157 0.39 -14.30 -15.23
C VAL A 157 -0.54 -15.49 -15.22
N THR A 158 -0.39 -16.37 -14.23
CA THR A 158 -1.26 -17.52 -14.03
C THR A 158 -2.02 -17.32 -12.73
N ALA A 159 -3.35 -17.28 -12.81
CA ALA A 159 -4.26 -17.14 -11.68
C ALA A 159 -5.42 -18.16 -11.83
N ALA A 160 -6.38 -18.12 -10.90
CA ALA A 160 -7.52 -19.04 -10.90
C ALA A 160 -8.41 -18.93 -12.16
N ASP A 161 -8.46 -17.75 -12.79
CA ASP A 161 -9.23 -17.47 -14.01
C ASP A 161 -8.51 -17.85 -15.31
N GLY A 162 -7.28 -18.36 -15.20
CA GLY A 162 -6.48 -18.88 -16.30
C GLY A 162 -5.12 -18.19 -16.44
N MET A 163 -4.56 -18.34 -17.64
CA MET A 163 -3.26 -17.82 -18.00
C MET A 163 -3.42 -16.61 -18.92
N ARG A 164 -2.67 -15.55 -18.66
CA ARG A 164 -2.64 -14.34 -19.48
C ARG A 164 -1.22 -13.94 -19.79
N GLU A 165 -0.97 -13.56 -21.04
CA GLU A 165 0.29 -12.97 -21.46
C GLU A 165 0.16 -11.46 -21.50
N GLN A 166 1.20 -10.78 -21.05
CA GLN A 166 1.31 -9.33 -21.10
C GLN A 166 2.73 -8.93 -21.46
N GLU A 167 2.84 -7.75 -22.08
CA GLU A 167 4.12 -7.08 -22.29
C GLU A 167 4.15 -5.78 -21.47
N LEU A 168 5.26 -5.55 -20.77
CA LEU A 168 5.55 -4.31 -20.07
C LEU A 168 6.69 -3.60 -20.77
N GLU A 169 6.50 -2.33 -21.06
CA GLU A 169 7.49 -1.47 -21.71
C GLU A 169 8.13 -0.51 -20.70
N GLY A 170 9.32 -0.01 -21.04
CA GLY A 170 10.01 1.01 -20.24
C GLY A 170 10.55 0.52 -18.90
N VAL A 171 10.70 -0.79 -18.69
CA VAL A 171 11.13 -1.40 -17.41
C VAL A 171 12.49 -0.88 -16.97
N ALA A 172 13.48 -0.88 -17.88
CA ALA A 172 14.83 -0.32 -17.73
C ALA A 172 15.46 -0.47 -16.32
N GLU A 173 15.13 -1.56 -15.60
CA GLU A 173 15.62 -1.84 -14.27
C GLU A 173 17.06 -2.35 -14.32
N THR A 174 17.90 -1.82 -13.46
CA THR A 174 19.33 -2.15 -13.40
C THR A 174 19.68 -2.91 -12.13
N ALA A 175 20.84 -3.58 -12.14
CA ALA A 175 21.34 -4.36 -11.03
C ALA A 175 21.50 -3.52 -9.76
N GLU A 176 21.74 -2.21 -9.86
CA GLU A 176 21.79 -1.29 -8.72
C GLU A 176 20.48 -1.22 -7.94
N MET A 177 19.34 -1.49 -8.59
CA MET A 177 18.02 -1.56 -7.93
C MET A 177 17.84 -2.85 -7.12
N ALA A 178 18.74 -3.83 -7.25
CA ALA A 178 18.71 -5.03 -6.40
C ALA A 178 19.07 -4.72 -4.94
N ASP A 179 19.88 -3.68 -4.69
CA ASP A 179 20.33 -3.28 -3.34
C ASP A 179 20.67 -1.79 -3.28
N GLY A 180 19.73 -0.96 -3.75
CA GLY A 180 19.90 0.49 -3.80
C GLY A 180 20.09 1.12 -2.42
N VAL A 181 19.55 0.50 -1.37
CA VAL A 181 19.69 0.95 0.02
C VAL A 181 21.15 0.91 0.49
N ARG A 182 21.83 -0.23 0.37
CA ARG A 182 23.24 -0.32 0.79
C ARG A 182 24.14 0.49 -0.13
N LEU A 183 23.81 0.56 -1.42
CA LEU A 183 24.55 1.42 -2.34
C LEU A 183 24.47 2.91 -1.96
N ALA A 184 23.27 3.41 -1.63
CA ALA A 184 23.10 4.78 -1.18
C ALA A 184 23.86 5.04 0.12
N ALA A 185 23.82 4.10 1.08
CA ALA A 185 24.58 4.18 2.32
C ALA A 185 26.11 4.23 2.07
N ALA A 186 26.63 3.34 1.23
CA ALA A 186 28.06 3.24 0.94
C ALA A 186 28.58 4.44 0.12
N ARG A 187 27.80 4.92 -0.85
CA ARG A 187 28.16 6.09 -1.69
C ARG A 187 27.89 7.41 -0.98
N ARG A 188 27.11 7.42 0.11
CA ARG A 188 26.57 8.62 0.76
C ARG A 188 25.89 9.57 -0.23
N SER A 189 25.16 8.98 -1.18
CA SER A 189 24.51 9.69 -2.28
C SER A 189 23.20 9.01 -2.64
N ALA A 190 22.36 9.69 -3.43
CA ALA A 190 21.16 9.06 -3.95
C ALA A 190 21.49 8.00 -5.01
N VAL A 191 20.73 6.91 -5.01
CA VAL A 191 20.67 5.91 -6.08
C VAL A 191 19.24 5.92 -6.60
N ARG A 192 19.07 6.15 -7.89
CA ARG A 192 17.74 6.29 -8.52
C ARG A 192 17.67 5.38 -9.74
N GLY A 193 16.49 4.82 -10.00
CA GLY A 193 16.28 3.98 -11.16
C GLY A 193 14.83 3.57 -11.31
N LYS A 194 14.55 2.91 -12.42
CA LYS A 194 13.26 2.26 -12.63
C LYS A 194 13.28 0.88 -12.00
N GLN A 195 12.15 0.46 -11.45
CA GLN A 195 11.98 -0.86 -10.87
C GLN A 195 10.62 -1.43 -11.26
N LEU A 196 10.58 -2.73 -11.52
CA LEU A 196 9.38 -3.48 -11.82
C LEU A 196 8.64 -3.88 -10.54
N ASP A 197 7.46 -3.30 -10.36
CA ASP A 197 6.50 -3.67 -9.33
C ASP A 197 5.71 -4.90 -9.81
N LEU A 198 6.08 -6.07 -9.30
CA LEU A 198 5.49 -7.36 -9.68
C LEU A 198 4.09 -7.57 -9.10
N LEU A 199 3.71 -6.80 -8.07
CA LEU A 199 2.37 -6.86 -7.51
C LEU A 199 1.39 -6.07 -8.39
N LYS A 200 1.74 -4.82 -8.71
CA LYS A 200 0.91 -3.90 -9.52
C LYS A 200 1.18 -3.97 -11.03
N LEU A 201 2.10 -4.83 -11.47
CA LEU A 201 2.47 -5.04 -12.88
C LEU A 201 2.75 -3.74 -13.62
N ARG A 202 3.58 -2.88 -13.01
CA ARG A 202 3.94 -1.58 -13.58
C ARG A 202 5.40 -1.26 -13.30
N VAL A 203 5.91 -0.29 -14.04
CA VAL A 203 7.22 0.29 -13.80
C VAL A 203 7.06 1.48 -12.87
N ARG A 204 7.82 1.50 -11.78
CA ARG A 204 7.90 2.61 -10.83
C ARG A 204 9.28 3.25 -10.86
N GLU A 205 9.36 4.53 -10.52
CA GLU A 205 10.64 5.24 -10.35
C GLU A 205 10.99 5.29 -8.86
N VAL A 206 12.02 4.56 -8.47
CA VAL A 206 12.45 4.40 -7.08
C VAL A 206 13.71 5.23 -6.84
N GLN A 207 13.78 5.84 -5.67
CA GLN A 207 14.98 6.49 -5.17
C GLN A 207 15.34 5.97 -3.79
N HIS A 208 16.63 5.75 -3.56
CA HIS A 208 17.23 5.47 -2.27
C HIS A 208 18.16 6.65 -1.95
N VAL A 209 17.82 7.44 -0.94
CA VAL A 209 18.50 8.70 -0.63
C VAL A 209 19.21 8.55 0.70
N PHE A 210 20.54 8.67 0.71
CA PHE A 210 21.29 8.85 1.95
C PHE A 210 20.86 10.17 2.60
N VAL A 211 20.41 10.09 3.86
CA VAL A 211 19.90 11.22 4.62
C VAL A 211 20.96 11.75 5.58
N ARG A 212 21.47 10.87 6.44
CA ARG A 212 22.38 11.24 7.53
C ARG A 212 23.11 10.03 8.11
N ARG A 213 24.06 10.30 9.01
CA ARG A 213 24.57 9.33 9.97
C ARG A 213 23.91 9.56 11.33
N GLU A 214 23.64 8.50 12.07
CA GLU A 214 23.20 8.61 13.46
C GLU A 214 23.73 7.45 14.32
N PRO A 215 23.97 7.69 15.63
CA PRO A 215 24.27 6.63 16.56
C PRO A 215 23.01 5.82 16.86
N VAL A 216 23.15 4.50 16.85
CA VAL A 216 22.15 3.57 17.36
C VAL A 216 22.71 2.85 18.58
N ALA A 217 21.94 2.86 19.66
CA ALA A 217 22.26 2.16 20.88
C ALA A 217 21.57 0.80 20.91
N GLY A 218 22.33 -0.28 21.12
CA GLY A 218 21.80 -1.63 21.29
C GLY A 218 22.70 -2.47 22.18
N ALA A 219 22.14 -3.15 23.18
CA ALA A 219 22.87 -4.05 24.09
C ALA A 219 24.16 -3.46 24.70
N GLY A 220 24.19 -2.16 24.97
CA GLY A 220 25.34 -1.46 25.56
C GLY A 220 26.43 -1.04 24.57
N VAL A 221 26.25 -1.26 23.27
CA VAL A 221 27.14 -0.80 22.20
C VAL A 221 26.48 0.37 21.45
N GLN A 222 27.27 1.40 21.16
CA GLN A 222 26.91 2.49 20.26
C GLN A 222 27.54 2.18 18.89
N GLU A 223 26.71 2.03 17.87
CA GLU A 223 27.14 1.83 16.48
C GLU A 223 26.64 2.99 15.63
N GLU A 224 27.51 3.56 14.81
CA GLU A 224 27.13 4.60 13.85
C GLU A 224 26.54 3.94 12.59
N VAL A 225 25.34 4.36 12.19
CA VAL A 225 24.65 3.84 11.01
C VAL A 225 24.33 4.96 10.02
N SER A 226 24.25 4.60 8.75
CA SER A 226 23.71 5.45 7.68
C SER A 226 22.19 5.31 7.63
N VAL A 227 21.48 6.43 7.62
CA VAL A 227 20.04 6.48 7.39
C VAL A 227 19.80 6.67 5.90
N VAL A 228 19.03 5.78 5.29
CA VAL A 228 18.66 5.81 3.87
C VAL A 228 17.15 5.79 3.74
N GLU A 229 16.59 6.69 2.95
CA GLU A 229 15.16 6.72 2.65
C GLU A 229 14.89 6.16 1.26
N GLU A 230 14.05 5.13 1.18
CA GLU A 230 13.52 4.57 -0.05
C GLU A 230 12.11 5.09 -0.29
N SER A 231 11.82 5.57 -1.50
CA SER A 231 10.49 6.03 -1.90
C SER A 231 10.31 5.91 -3.40
N GLU A 232 9.08 5.76 -3.86
CA GLU A 232 8.71 6.10 -5.23
C GLU A 232 8.57 7.62 -5.36
N ILE A 233 8.90 8.18 -6.54
CA ILE A 233 8.70 9.60 -6.80
C ILE A 233 7.21 9.94 -6.69
N GLY A 234 6.86 10.72 -5.67
CA GLY A 234 5.48 11.14 -5.39
C GLY A 234 4.86 10.47 -4.15
N ASP A 235 5.53 9.49 -3.55
CA ASP A 235 5.10 8.87 -2.30
C ASP A 235 5.10 9.88 -1.16
N ARG A 236 4.16 9.69 -0.23
CA ARG A 236 4.04 10.52 0.99
C ARG A 236 4.79 9.95 2.17
N VAL A 237 5.10 8.67 2.11
CA VAL A 237 5.80 7.92 3.15
C VAL A 237 6.98 7.21 2.48
N ALA A 238 8.17 7.44 3.02
CA ALA A 238 9.38 6.71 2.63
C ALA A 238 9.63 5.58 3.62
N ILE A 239 10.24 4.48 3.15
CA ILE A 239 10.81 3.46 4.03
C ILE A 239 12.18 3.97 4.47
N GLN A 240 12.39 4.07 5.78
CA GLN A 240 13.67 4.51 6.34
C GLN A 240 14.47 3.30 6.81
N TYR A 241 15.66 3.11 6.26
CA TYR A 241 16.60 2.05 6.59
C TYR A 241 17.76 2.58 7.42
N LYS A 242 18.21 1.81 8.40
CA LYS A 242 19.42 2.07 9.18
C LYS A 242 20.49 1.05 8.81
N VAL A 243 21.56 1.49 8.15
CA VAL A 243 22.59 0.62 7.56
C VAL A 243 23.94 0.84 8.25
N ALA A 244 24.46 -0.19 8.90
CA ALA A 244 25.81 -0.24 9.46
C ALA A 244 26.90 -0.26 8.37
N ASP A 245 28.13 0.11 8.75
CA ASP A 245 29.26 0.19 7.81
C ASP A 245 29.69 -1.16 7.21
N ASP A 246 29.34 -2.27 7.86
CA ASP A 246 29.55 -3.63 7.36
C ASP A 246 28.41 -4.12 6.45
N GLY A 247 27.44 -3.25 6.15
CA GLY A 247 26.30 -3.56 5.28
C GLY A 247 25.10 -4.18 6.00
N ARG A 248 25.14 -4.36 7.32
CA ARG A 248 23.94 -4.78 8.06
C ARG A 248 22.89 -3.68 8.10
N ILE A 249 21.64 -4.01 7.84
CA ILE A 249 20.46 -3.18 8.12
C ILE A 249 19.93 -3.43 9.55
N VAL A 250 20.31 -2.55 10.47
CA VAL A 250 19.95 -2.62 11.88
C VAL A 250 18.45 -2.64 12.12
N GLU A 251 17.71 -1.87 11.32
CA GLU A 251 16.25 -1.76 11.38
C GLU A 251 15.76 -1.04 10.12
N TRP A 252 14.51 -1.25 9.73
CA TRP A 252 13.82 -0.37 8.80
C TRP A 252 12.40 -0.06 9.26
N HIS A 253 11.90 1.11 8.88
CA HIS A 253 10.61 1.66 9.28
C HIS A 253 9.79 2.09 8.06
N LEU A 254 8.53 1.69 8.00
CA LEU A 254 7.52 2.32 7.13
C LEU A 254 6.56 3.10 8.04
N GLY A 255 6.82 4.40 8.17
CA GLY A 255 6.18 5.24 9.19
C GLY A 255 6.40 4.69 10.60
N ASP A 256 5.49 5.00 11.52
CA ASP A 256 5.50 4.45 12.88
C ASP A 256 4.83 3.06 12.97
N ALA A 257 4.26 2.61 11.86
CA ALA A 257 3.33 1.49 11.82
C ALA A 257 4.04 0.15 11.65
N ILE A 258 4.99 0.06 10.71
CA ILE A 258 5.68 -1.19 10.39
C ILE A 258 7.17 -1.02 10.64
N VAL A 259 7.72 -1.94 11.42
CA VAL A 259 9.14 -2.03 11.69
C VAL A 259 9.65 -3.40 11.28
N GLY A 260 10.63 -3.43 10.38
CA GLY A 260 11.38 -4.64 10.09
C GLY A 260 12.59 -4.71 11.00
N ARG A 261 12.61 -5.72 11.86
CA ARG A 261 13.74 -5.99 12.74
C ARG A 261 14.41 -7.27 12.34
N PRO A 262 15.73 -7.26 12.23
CA PRO A 262 16.43 -8.46 11.85
C PRO A 262 16.52 -9.45 13.00
N GLU A 263 16.33 -10.73 12.67
CA GLU A 263 16.25 -11.80 13.64
C GLU A 263 16.74 -13.12 13.04
N PRO A 264 17.28 -14.05 13.85
CA PRO A 264 17.47 -15.43 13.41
C PRO A 264 16.15 -16.03 12.91
N SER A 265 16.21 -16.97 11.95
CA SER A 265 15.03 -17.52 11.30
C SER A 265 14.01 -18.12 12.28
N ASP A 266 14.48 -18.82 13.32
CA ASP A 266 13.62 -19.40 14.36
C ASP A 266 12.87 -18.33 15.18
N ARG A 267 13.44 -17.13 15.33
CA ARG A 267 12.81 -16.00 16.00
C ARG A 267 11.90 -15.21 15.07
N ALA A 268 12.33 -14.96 13.84
CA ALA A 268 11.54 -14.26 12.82
C ALA A 268 10.18 -14.92 12.60
N GLN A 269 10.16 -16.26 12.58
CA GLN A 269 8.95 -17.04 12.30
C GLN A 269 8.03 -17.26 13.51
N ARG A 270 8.41 -16.81 14.72
CA ARG A 270 7.54 -16.84 15.92
C ARG A 270 6.66 -15.58 15.94
N LEU A 271 5.46 -15.71 15.37
CA LEU A 271 4.50 -14.62 15.23
C LEU A 271 3.64 -14.40 16.48
N ASP A 272 3.27 -13.16 16.71
CA ASP A 272 2.25 -12.77 17.69
C ASP A 272 0.84 -12.95 17.09
N GLU A 273 -0.18 -12.98 17.94
CA GLU A 273 -1.57 -12.88 17.50
C GLU A 273 -1.97 -11.41 17.36
N VAL A 274 -1.99 -10.91 16.12
CA VAL A 274 -2.16 -9.48 15.83
C VAL A 274 -3.59 -9.18 15.40
N ASP A 275 -4.37 -8.52 16.24
CA ASP A 275 -5.70 -8.00 15.88
C ASP A 275 -5.58 -6.62 15.21
N LEU A 276 -5.69 -6.62 13.88
CA LEU A 276 -5.59 -5.39 13.07
C LEU A 276 -6.73 -4.41 13.35
N PHE A 277 -7.92 -4.92 13.68
CA PHE A 277 -9.08 -4.12 13.96
C PHE A 277 -8.92 -3.34 15.27
N ALA A 278 -8.37 -3.98 16.30
CA ALA A 278 -8.06 -3.32 17.56
C ALA A 278 -6.90 -2.33 17.45
N LEU A 279 -5.88 -2.67 16.65
CA LEU A 279 -4.68 -1.84 16.44
C LEU A 279 -4.93 -0.61 15.58
N GLY A 280 -5.81 -0.72 14.58
CA GLY A 280 -6.03 0.33 13.59
C GLY A 280 -7.03 1.41 13.97
N ARG A 281 -7.76 1.26 15.08
CA ARG A 281 -8.80 2.23 15.48
C ARG A 281 -8.20 3.52 16.03
N VAL A 282 -8.83 4.65 15.70
CA VAL A 282 -8.55 5.96 16.28
C VAL A 282 -9.71 6.34 17.22
N PRO A 283 -9.53 6.25 18.55
CA PRO A 283 -10.61 6.50 19.50
C PRO A 283 -11.22 7.90 19.38
N LEU A 284 -12.54 8.00 19.55
CA LEU A 284 -13.28 9.25 19.59
C LEU A 284 -13.79 9.57 21.00
N PRO A 285 -13.88 10.86 21.37
CA PRO A 285 -14.41 11.25 22.68
C PRO A 285 -15.93 11.12 22.79
N LYS A 286 -16.65 10.98 21.66
CA LYS A 286 -18.10 10.86 21.59
C LYS A 286 -18.57 10.27 20.26
N ALA A 287 -19.80 9.77 20.24
CA ALA A 287 -20.51 9.36 19.04
C ALA A 287 -20.70 10.53 18.05
N LEU A 288 -20.71 10.21 16.74
CA LEU A 288 -20.89 11.18 15.66
C LEU A 288 -22.17 10.91 14.86
N PRO A 289 -22.83 11.96 14.33
CA PRO A 289 -23.99 11.76 13.45
C PRO A 289 -23.53 11.24 12.09
N ARG A 290 -24.31 10.32 11.53
CA ARG A 290 -24.13 9.75 10.19
C ARG A 290 -25.19 10.26 9.21
N THR A 291 -25.48 11.56 9.28
CA THR A 291 -26.50 12.23 8.48
C THR A 291 -25.88 13.12 7.40
N VAL A 292 -26.66 13.38 6.36
CA VAL A 292 -26.35 14.36 5.31
C VAL A 292 -27.55 15.30 5.19
N PRO A 293 -27.38 16.63 5.28
CA PRO A 293 -26.12 17.34 5.42
C PRO A 293 -25.57 17.36 6.86
N ALA A 294 -24.25 17.44 6.99
CA ALA A 294 -23.57 17.66 8.27
C ALA A 294 -22.20 18.29 8.05
N THR A 295 -21.72 19.03 9.05
CA THR A 295 -20.33 19.51 9.12
C THR A 295 -19.71 19.06 10.44
N ILE A 296 -18.56 18.37 10.37
CA ILE A 296 -17.80 17.91 11.54
C ILE A 296 -16.42 18.54 11.51
N THR A 297 -15.96 19.07 12.65
CA THR A 297 -14.59 19.57 12.81
C THR A 297 -13.86 18.73 13.83
N TYR A 298 -12.76 18.10 13.41
CA TYR A 298 -11.86 17.30 14.22
C TYR A 298 -10.64 18.11 14.60
N ARG A 299 -10.21 18.04 15.87
CA ARG A 299 -8.89 18.50 16.31
C ARG A 299 -7.96 17.30 16.41
N LEU A 300 -7.04 17.20 15.47
CA LEU A 300 -6.16 16.05 15.25
C LEU A 300 -4.74 16.35 15.73
N ARG A 301 -4.08 15.36 16.33
CA ARG A 301 -2.63 15.36 16.57
C ARG A 301 -2.01 14.22 15.78
N GLY A 302 -0.82 14.46 15.22
CA GLY A 302 -0.07 13.43 14.48
C GLY A 302 -0.52 13.20 13.04
N LEU A 303 -1.29 14.11 12.43
CA LEU A 303 -1.60 14.06 11.00
C LEU A 303 -0.53 14.84 10.19
N PRO A 304 0.36 14.16 9.45
CA PRO A 304 1.43 14.83 8.71
C PRO A 304 0.87 15.70 7.58
N ALA A 305 1.60 16.76 7.22
CA ALA A 305 1.18 17.71 6.17
C ALA A 305 0.93 17.03 4.80
N ALA A 306 1.67 15.97 4.47
CA ALA A 306 1.50 15.21 3.24
C ALA A 306 0.10 14.57 3.11
N PHE A 307 -0.59 14.33 4.22
CA PHE A 307 -1.94 13.78 4.28
C PHE A 307 -3.04 14.84 4.37
N GLN A 308 -2.68 16.13 4.49
CA GLN A 308 -3.63 17.24 4.57
C GLN A 308 -3.97 17.75 3.17
N LYS A 309 -4.70 16.96 2.39
CA LYS A 309 -5.10 17.31 1.02
C LYS A 309 -6.52 17.90 1.01
N PRO A 310 -6.68 19.23 0.93
CA PRO A 310 -8.00 19.82 0.86
C PRO A 310 -8.73 19.38 -0.42
N ASP A 311 -10.03 19.19 -0.30
CA ASP A 311 -10.92 18.85 -1.40
C ASP A 311 -12.26 19.60 -1.24
N ALA A 312 -13.26 19.25 -2.03
CA ALA A 312 -14.58 19.90 -1.97
C ALA A 312 -15.31 19.70 -0.62
N ARG A 313 -14.94 18.66 0.14
CA ARG A 313 -15.52 18.26 1.41
C ARG A 313 -14.62 18.61 2.60
N GLN A 314 -13.30 18.59 2.44
CA GLN A 314 -12.32 18.69 3.52
C GLN A 314 -11.49 19.97 3.47
N ARG A 315 -11.41 20.66 4.62
CA ARG A 315 -10.51 21.79 4.86
C ARG A 315 -9.63 21.53 6.07
N TYR A 316 -8.38 21.98 5.96
CA TYR A 316 -7.38 21.86 7.01
C TYR A 316 -6.94 23.25 7.46
N GLU A 317 -6.87 23.46 8.76
CA GLU A 317 -6.37 24.68 9.39
C GLU A 317 -5.39 24.32 10.51
N ARG A 318 -4.46 25.23 10.81
CA ARG A 318 -3.56 25.05 11.96
C ARG A 318 -4.34 25.25 13.25
N GLY A 319 -4.34 24.25 14.11
CA GLY A 319 -4.92 24.30 15.44
C GLY A 319 -3.91 24.72 16.52
N PRO A 320 -4.38 24.88 17.77
CA PRO A 320 -3.52 25.18 18.91
C PRO A 320 -2.53 24.04 19.18
N GLU A 321 -1.38 24.34 19.81
CA GLU A 321 -0.39 23.35 20.27
C GLU A 321 0.10 22.35 19.21
N GLY A 322 0.18 22.80 17.95
CA GLY A 322 0.63 21.96 16.83
C GLY A 322 -0.41 20.94 16.36
N THR A 323 -1.67 21.07 16.76
CA THR A 323 -2.79 20.27 16.22
C THR A 323 -3.20 20.74 14.82
N THR A 324 -3.91 19.87 14.10
CA THR A 324 -4.57 20.17 12.83
C THR A 324 -6.07 20.20 13.06
N LEU A 325 -6.75 21.26 12.64
CA LEU A 325 -8.20 21.32 12.57
C LEU A 325 -8.65 20.82 11.19
N LEU A 326 -9.35 19.70 11.15
CA LEU A 326 -9.95 19.15 9.93
C LEU A 326 -11.45 19.37 9.96
N THR A 327 -11.98 20.19 9.05
CA THR A 327 -13.41 20.38 8.86
C THR A 327 -13.88 19.61 7.64
N ILE A 328 -14.86 18.71 7.83
CA ILE A 328 -15.49 17.91 6.79
C ILE A 328 -16.94 18.34 6.65
N THR A 329 -17.37 18.60 5.42
CA THR A 329 -18.75 18.91 5.07
C THR A 329 -19.30 17.89 4.09
N ALA A 330 -20.41 17.24 4.46
CA ALA A 330 -21.19 16.40 3.57
C ALA A 330 -22.52 17.10 3.25
N LYS A 331 -22.87 17.15 1.96
CA LYS A 331 -24.12 17.71 1.43
C LYS A 331 -24.53 16.93 0.18
N ALA A 332 -25.79 17.05 -0.24
CA ALA A 332 -26.23 16.48 -1.49
C ALA A 332 -25.44 17.09 -2.68
N PRO A 333 -24.97 16.27 -3.64
CA PRO A 333 -24.29 16.76 -4.84
C PRO A 333 -25.27 17.50 -5.76
N ALA A 334 -24.75 18.39 -6.60
CA ALA A 334 -25.54 19.00 -7.67
C ALA A 334 -26.13 17.94 -8.61
N ALA A 335 -25.41 16.85 -8.88
CA ALA A 335 -25.90 15.74 -9.71
C ALA A 335 -27.10 14.98 -9.11
N ALA A 336 -27.47 15.23 -7.84
CA ALA A 336 -28.71 14.68 -7.26
C ALA A 336 -29.97 15.27 -7.92
N ASP A 337 -29.87 16.45 -8.54
CA ASP A 337 -30.86 16.98 -9.46
C ASP A 337 -30.64 16.32 -10.85
N PRO A 338 -31.58 15.51 -11.36
CA PRO A 338 -31.41 14.83 -12.66
C PRO A 338 -31.16 15.78 -13.83
N ALA A 339 -31.57 17.05 -13.73
CA ALA A 339 -31.30 18.05 -14.76
C ALA A 339 -29.83 18.51 -14.80
N LYS A 340 -29.08 18.28 -13.71
CA LYS A 340 -27.66 18.66 -13.57
C LYS A 340 -26.72 17.47 -13.63
N ASP A 341 -27.24 16.24 -13.57
CA ASP A 341 -26.44 15.04 -13.73
C ASP A 341 -25.80 15.01 -15.12
N THR A 342 -24.51 14.71 -15.18
CA THR A 342 -23.80 14.57 -16.46
C THR A 342 -24.44 13.43 -17.25
N PRO A 343 -24.79 13.61 -18.54
CA PRO A 343 -25.26 12.51 -19.37
C PRO A 343 -24.20 11.40 -19.44
N LEU A 344 -24.61 10.14 -19.26
CA LEU A 344 -23.68 9.00 -19.21
C LEU A 344 -22.78 8.92 -20.45
N ALA A 345 -23.32 9.24 -21.63
CA ALA A 345 -22.57 9.29 -22.88
C ALA A 345 -21.40 10.30 -22.88
N ARG A 346 -21.38 11.25 -21.94
CA ARG A 346 -20.36 12.30 -21.78
C ARG A 346 -19.61 12.18 -20.45
N ALA A 347 -19.77 11.08 -19.72
CA ALA A 347 -19.18 10.92 -18.38
C ALA A 347 -17.65 11.13 -18.36
N GLY A 348 -16.96 10.64 -19.40
CA GLY A 348 -15.51 10.73 -19.53
C GLY A 348 -14.97 12.09 -20.00
N GLU A 349 -15.81 13.07 -20.36
CA GLU A 349 -15.35 14.36 -20.90
C GLU A 349 -14.49 15.10 -19.86
N GLY A 350 -13.25 15.44 -20.22
CA GLY A 350 -12.30 16.13 -19.34
C GLY A 350 -11.76 15.29 -18.19
N ALA A 351 -11.92 13.97 -18.22
CA ALA A 351 -11.35 13.04 -17.24
C ALA A 351 -9.88 12.75 -17.52
N SER A 352 -9.10 12.48 -16.47
CA SER A 352 -7.76 11.96 -16.67
C SER A 352 -7.82 10.51 -17.17
N ARG A 353 -6.75 10.05 -17.83
CA ARG A 353 -6.63 8.63 -18.22
C ARG A 353 -6.65 7.71 -17.00
N ASP A 354 -6.06 8.13 -15.89
CA ASP A 354 -5.93 7.32 -14.67
C ASP A 354 -7.27 7.07 -13.97
N ASP A 355 -8.23 7.99 -14.14
CA ASP A 355 -9.59 7.85 -13.60
C ASP A 355 -10.49 6.92 -14.44
N LEU A 356 -10.03 6.51 -15.62
CA LEU A 356 -10.80 5.72 -16.60
C LEU A 356 -10.14 4.39 -16.95
N ALA A 357 -8.82 4.31 -16.93
CA ALA A 357 -8.08 3.14 -17.40
C ALA A 357 -8.24 1.94 -16.46
N ALA A 358 -8.21 0.74 -17.06
CA ALA A 358 -8.09 -0.50 -16.32
C ALA A 358 -6.71 -0.60 -15.65
N THR A 359 -6.68 -1.23 -14.49
CA THR A 359 -5.44 -1.60 -13.77
C THR A 359 -5.56 -3.06 -13.34
N PRO A 360 -4.50 -3.74 -12.88
CA PRO A 360 -4.63 -5.13 -12.42
C PRO A 360 -5.67 -5.33 -11.31
N GLN A 361 -5.85 -4.32 -10.43
CA GLN A 361 -6.83 -4.32 -9.34
C GLN A 361 -8.22 -3.90 -9.83
N VAL A 362 -8.29 -2.84 -10.63
CA VAL A 362 -9.50 -2.29 -11.23
C VAL A 362 -9.57 -2.75 -12.69
N ASP A 363 -9.80 -4.03 -12.91
CA ASP A 363 -9.83 -4.67 -14.23
C ASP A 363 -11.17 -4.43 -14.94
N SER A 364 -11.49 -3.15 -15.17
CA SER A 364 -12.76 -2.69 -15.74
C SER A 364 -13.03 -3.15 -17.17
N ASP A 365 -12.01 -3.63 -17.88
CA ASP A 365 -12.10 -4.21 -19.22
C ASP A 365 -12.40 -5.72 -19.20
N ALA A 366 -12.41 -6.36 -18.03
CA ALA A 366 -12.79 -7.76 -17.90
C ALA A 366 -14.24 -7.97 -18.41
N PRO A 367 -14.50 -8.96 -19.29
CA PRO A 367 -15.81 -9.14 -19.89
C PRO A 367 -16.96 -9.28 -18.88
N ALA A 368 -16.72 -9.97 -17.76
CA ALA A 368 -17.71 -10.13 -16.70
C ALA A 368 -18.05 -8.80 -15.99
N ILE A 369 -17.06 -7.92 -15.81
CA ILE A 369 -17.24 -6.59 -15.21
C ILE A 369 -18.01 -5.69 -16.17
N ALA A 370 -17.62 -5.65 -17.45
CA ALA A 370 -18.29 -4.86 -18.46
C ALA A 370 -19.75 -5.30 -18.69
N ALA A 371 -20.02 -6.61 -18.67
CA ALA A 371 -21.37 -7.16 -18.77
C ALA A 371 -22.23 -6.77 -17.55
N LEU A 372 -21.70 -6.95 -16.33
CA LEU A 372 -22.44 -6.57 -15.12
C LEU A 372 -22.69 -5.07 -15.06
N ALA A 373 -21.72 -4.23 -15.42
CA ALA A 373 -21.86 -2.78 -15.34
C ALA A 373 -23.07 -2.29 -16.16
N LYS A 374 -23.25 -2.82 -17.37
CA LYS A 374 -24.42 -2.52 -18.21
C LYS A 374 -25.72 -3.03 -17.59
N GLN A 375 -25.71 -4.24 -17.06
CA GLN A 375 -26.89 -4.83 -16.41
C GLN A 375 -27.32 -4.03 -15.17
N ALA A 376 -26.39 -3.70 -14.29
CA ALA A 376 -26.64 -3.05 -13.02
C ALA A 376 -27.03 -1.57 -13.19
N ALA A 377 -26.50 -0.88 -14.21
CA ALA A 377 -26.90 0.49 -14.53
C ALA A 377 -28.31 0.58 -15.14
N GLY A 378 -28.79 -0.46 -15.82
CA GLY A 378 -30.11 -0.50 -16.44
C GLY A 378 -30.33 0.66 -17.40
N ASP A 379 -31.46 1.36 -17.26
CA ASP A 379 -31.86 2.50 -18.12
C ASP A 379 -31.30 3.86 -17.63
N ALA A 380 -30.33 3.86 -16.72
CA ALA A 380 -29.75 5.10 -16.20
C ALA A 380 -29.14 5.95 -17.32
N ARG A 381 -29.62 7.20 -17.44
CA ARG A 381 -29.15 8.15 -18.46
C ARG A 381 -28.09 9.12 -17.92
N GLY A 382 -28.04 9.30 -16.61
CA GLY A 382 -27.11 10.18 -15.92
C GLY A 382 -25.99 9.41 -15.23
N THR A 383 -24.81 10.02 -15.17
CA THR A 383 -23.60 9.44 -14.59
C THR A 383 -23.79 9.13 -13.11
N TYR A 384 -24.32 10.05 -12.31
CA TYR A 384 -24.56 9.85 -10.89
C TYR A 384 -25.64 8.78 -10.66
N GLN A 385 -26.74 8.82 -11.42
CA GLN A 385 -27.77 7.79 -11.33
C GLN A 385 -27.23 6.38 -11.63
N ALA A 386 -26.40 6.24 -12.68
CA ALA A 386 -25.74 4.98 -13.00
C ALA A 386 -24.82 4.54 -11.85
N SER A 387 -23.99 5.44 -11.31
CA SER A 387 -23.10 5.12 -10.18
C SER A 387 -23.87 4.68 -8.92
N LEU A 388 -25.01 5.28 -8.62
CA LEU A 388 -25.88 4.85 -7.51
C LEU A 388 -26.47 3.46 -7.73
N ALA A 389 -26.87 3.14 -8.96
CA ALA A 389 -27.37 1.81 -9.30
C ALA A 389 -26.28 0.75 -9.16
N LEU A 390 -25.05 1.04 -9.60
CA LEU A 390 -23.88 0.18 -9.43
C LEU A 390 -23.56 -0.05 -7.94
N ALA A 391 -23.44 1.02 -7.16
CA ALA A 391 -23.11 0.92 -5.73
C ALA A 391 -24.20 0.17 -4.95
N ARG A 392 -25.47 0.38 -5.29
CA ARG A 392 -26.60 -0.38 -4.72
C ARG A 392 -26.51 -1.85 -5.07
N TRP A 393 -26.27 -2.17 -6.34
CA TRP A 393 -26.11 -3.56 -6.78
C TRP A 393 -25.00 -4.25 -5.98
N VAL A 394 -23.84 -3.59 -5.84
CA VAL A 394 -22.72 -4.12 -5.04
C VAL A 394 -23.13 -4.33 -3.58
N ASN A 395 -23.79 -3.34 -2.95
CA ASN A 395 -24.25 -3.45 -1.56
C ASN A 395 -25.20 -4.63 -1.31
N GLU A 396 -26.09 -4.90 -2.26
CA GLU A 396 -27.15 -5.91 -2.15
C GLU A 396 -26.66 -7.32 -2.49
N HIS A 397 -25.61 -7.44 -3.31
CA HIS A 397 -25.15 -8.73 -3.87
C HIS A 397 -23.79 -9.21 -3.35
N LEU A 398 -23.05 -8.38 -2.62
CA LEU A 398 -21.85 -8.82 -1.92
C LEU A 398 -22.15 -9.08 -0.45
N GLU A 399 -21.79 -10.27 0.01
CA GLU A 399 -21.73 -10.56 1.43
C GLU A 399 -20.64 -9.70 2.08
N LYS A 400 -20.99 -8.99 3.15
CA LYS A 400 -20.03 -8.24 3.96
C LYS A 400 -19.21 -9.24 4.76
N ALA A 401 -18.00 -9.55 4.32
CA ALA A 401 -17.17 -10.58 4.93
C ALA A 401 -15.75 -10.08 5.13
N TYR A 402 -15.21 -10.27 6.34
CA TYR A 402 -13.83 -9.93 6.66
C TYR A 402 -12.88 -11.04 6.18
N GLY A 403 -11.67 -10.65 5.76
CA GLY A 403 -10.63 -11.59 5.31
C GLY A 403 -10.88 -12.18 3.92
N ALA A 404 -11.91 -11.69 3.21
CA ALA A 404 -12.11 -11.95 1.79
C ALA A 404 -11.26 -10.95 0.98
N SER A 405 -9.94 -11.11 1.05
CA SER A 405 -9.00 -10.11 0.56
C SER A 405 -8.71 -10.22 -0.95
N ASN A 406 -9.75 -10.19 -1.79
CA ASN A 406 -9.57 -10.29 -3.23
C ASN A 406 -9.03 -8.98 -3.79
N ASP A 407 -7.81 -9.00 -4.34
CA ASP A 407 -7.16 -7.78 -4.81
C ASP A 407 -7.70 -7.26 -6.17
N ARG A 408 -8.46 -8.09 -6.92
CA ARG A 408 -8.97 -7.77 -8.27
C ARG A 408 -10.49 -7.70 -8.28
N ALA A 409 -11.06 -6.71 -8.97
CA ALA A 409 -12.51 -6.55 -9.06
C ALA A 409 -13.23 -7.77 -9.69
N SER A 410 -12.63 -8.43 -10.68
CA SER A 410 -13.16 -9.70 -11.20
C SER A 410 -13.24 -10.82 -10.16
N ASP A 411 -12.28 -10.88 -9.24
CA ASP A 411 -12.19 -11.93 -8.24
C ASP A 411 -13.21 -11.65 -7.12
N VAL A 412 -13.36 -10.37 -6.74
CA VAL A 412 -14.47 -9.91 -5.89
C VAL A 412 -15.82 -10.30 -6.48
N LEU A 413 -16.02 -10.03 -7.78
CA LEU A 413 -17.24 -10.34 -8.48
C LEU A 413 -17.57 -11.84 -8.40
N ALA A 414 -16.58 -12.70 -8.65
CA ALA A 414 -16.73 -14.15 -8.59
C ALA A 414 -16.97 -14.66 -7.17
N ALA A 415 -16.25 -14.12 -6.18
CA ALA A 415 -16.35 -14.51 -4.78
C ALA A 415 -17.67 -14.07 -4.12
N ARG A 416 -18.29 -12.97 -4.61
CA ARG A 416 -19.53 -12.38 -4.07
C ARG A 416 -19.45 -12.03 -2.58
N LYS A 417 -18.25 -11.78 -2.07
CA LYS A 417 -18.00 -11.43 -0.67
C LYS A 417 -16.76 -10.54 -0.54
N GLY A 418 -16.75 -9.68 0.47
CA GLY A 418 -15.64 -8.76 0.72
C GLY A 418 -15.99 -7.69 1.76
N ASP A 419 -15.04 -6.82 2.06
CA ASP A 419 -15.21 -5.67 2.93
C ASP A 419 -15.20 -4.34 2.16
N CYS A 420 -14.88 -3.22 2.83
CA CYS A 420 -14.84 -1.90 2.20
C CYS A 420 -13.98 -1.88 0.94
N THR A 421 -12.87 -2.61 0.95
CA THR A 421 -11.88 -2.59 -0.13
C THR A 421 -12.47 -3.24 -1.38
N GLU A 422 -13.07 -4.41 -1.22
CA GLU A 422 -13.70 -5.16 -2.30
C GLU A 422 -14.97 -4.45 -2.82
N HIS A 423 -15.79 -3.89 -1.93
CA HIS A 423 -16.97 -3.13 -2.33
C HIS A 423 -16.58 -1.88 -3.11
N ALA A 424 -15.55 -1.15 -2.65
CA ALA A 424 -15.06 0.05 -3.33
C ALA A 424 -14.43 -0.29 -4.68
N VAL A 425 -13.51 -1.26 -4.74
CA VAL A 425 -12.79 -1.60 -5.98
C VAL A 425 -13.75 -2.14 -7.05
N LEU A 426 -14.73 -2.98 -6.68
CA LEU A 426 -15.74 -3.47 -7.62
C LEU A 426 -16.62 -2.33 -8.11
N THR A 427 -17.05 -1.42 -7.24
CA THR A 427 -17.86 -0.25 -7.64
C THR A 427 -17.09 0.64 -8.61
N VAL A 428 -15.79 0.88 -8.35
CA VAL A 428 -14.92 1.67 -9.24
C VAL A 428 -14.73 0.96 -10.58
N ALA A 429 -14.50 -0.35 -10.60
CA ALA A 429 -14.33 -1.12 -11.83
C ALA A 429 -15.60 -1.10 -12.70
N LEU A 430 -16.78 -1.27 -12.08
CA LEU A 430 -18.07 -1.17 -12.77
C LEU A 430 -18.31 0.24 -13.33
N ALA A 431 -17.97 1.29 -12.57
CA ALA A 431 -18.11 2.67 -13.01
C ALA A 431 -17.20 2.96 -14.22
N ARG A 432 -15.92 2.58 -14.16
CA ARG A 432 -14.97 2.75 -15.26
C ARG A 432 -15.36 1.96 -16.51
N ALA A 433 -15.98 0.80 -16.34
CA ALA A 433 -16.51 0.01 -17.47
C ALA A 433 -17.64 0.72 -18.24
N LEU A 434 -18.30 1.71 -17.62
CA LEU A 434 -19.28 2.59 -18.27
C LEU A 434 -18.69 3.94 -18.74
N GLY A 435 -17.37 4.10 -18.66
CA GLY A 435 -16.69 5.36 -18.98
C GLY A 435 -16.89 6.45 -17.93
N ILE A 436 -17.33 6.09 -16.71
CA ILE A 436 -17.49 7.02 -15.59
C ILE A 436 -16.12 7.18 -14.91
N PRO A 437 -15.58 8.41 -14.79
CA PRO A 437 -14.36 8.65 -14.05
C PRO A 437 -14.58 8.30 -12.58
N ALA A 438 -13.81 7.33 -12.09
CA ALA A 438 -13.98 6.80 -10.75
C ALA A 438 -12.63 6.46 -10.13
N ARG A 439 -12.53 6.59 -8.81
CA ARG A 439 -11.32 6.28 -8.05
C ARG A 439 -11.66 5.70 -6.69
N GLN A 440 -10.79 4.84 -6.19
CA GLN A 440 -10.88 4.36 -4.82
C GLN A 440 -10.26 5.40 -3.89
N VAL A 441 -10.89 5.63 -2.75
CA VAL A 441 -10.41 6.52 -1.71
C VAL A 441 -10.19 5.73 -0.45
N TYR A 442 -9.03 5.94 0.18
CA TYR A 442 -8.69 5.38 1.48
C TYR A 442 -8.71 6.48 2.53
N GLY A 443 -9.21 6.12 3.71
CA GLY A 443 -9.40 7.08 4.77
C GLY A 443 -9.91 6.42 6.04
N LEU A 444 -10.60 7.23 6.84
CA LEU A 444 -11.22 6.76 8.07
C LEU A 444 -12.72 7.05 8.06
N VAL A 445 -13.50 6.20 8.71
CA VAL A 445 -14.94 6.41 8.91
C VAL A 445 -15.31 6.21 10.36
N TYR A 446 -16.30 6.96 10.85
CA TYR A 446 -16.89 6.68 12.15
C TYR A 446 -17.71 5.39 12.11
N ALA A 447 -17.41 4.50 13.04
CA ALA A 447 -18.24 3.35 13.31
C ALA A 447 -18.25 3.06 14.81
N ARG A 448 -19.30 2.36 15.24
CA ARG A 448 -19.43 1.81 16.58
C ARG A 448 -19.73 0.33 16.44
N TYR A 449 -18.78 -0.50 16.83
CA TYR A 449 -18.85 -1.95 16.64
C TYR A 449 -19.32 -2.67 17.91
N ALA A 450 -19.28 -4.01 17.87
CA ALA A 450 -19.74 -4.87 18.96
C ALA A 450 -18.99 -4.62 20.29
N ASP A 451 -17.77 -4.09 20.25
CA ASP A 451 -17.01 -3.68 21.43
C ASP A 451 -17.54 -2.37 22.07
N GLY A 452 -18.53 -1.73 21.45
CA GLY A 452 -19.21 -0.55 21.94
C GLY A 452 -18.37 0.71 21.94
N LYS A 453 -17.23 0.75 21.22
CA LYS A 453 -16.35 1.92 21.22
C LYS A 453 -16.64 2.85 20.04
N ASP A 454 -16.70 4.14 20.34
CA ASP A 454 -16.77 5.17 19.31
C ASP A 454 -15.36 5.44 18.80
N ALA A 455 -15.11 5.14 17.53
CA ALA A 455 -13.79 5.34 16.92
C ALA A 455 -13.92 5.61 15.42
N LEU A 456 -12.85 6.18 14.87
CA LEU A 456 -12.62 6.16 13.43
C LEU A 456 -11.85 4.90 13.07
N TYR A 457 -12.27 4.23 12.00
CA TYR A 457 -11.66 3.00 11.49
C TYR A 457 -11.23 3.19 10.06
N TRP A 458 -10.16 2.49 9.66
CA TRP A 458 -9.75 2.43 8.26
C TRP A 458 -10.88 1.98 7.37
N HIS A 459 -11.02 2.69 6.26
CA HIS A 459 -12.13 2.52 5.36
C HIS A 459 -11.72 2.82 3.92
N ALA A 460 -12.37 2.15 2.99
CA ALA A 460 -12.28 2.41 1.57
C ALA A 460 -13.67 2.67 0.99
N TRP A 461 -13.77 3.65 0.09
CA TRP A 461 -15.01 3.94 -0.64
C TRP A 461 -14.70 4.37 -2.07
N ALA A 462 -15.75 4.58 -2.87
CA ALA A 462 -15.62 5.02 -4.25
C ALA A 462 -15.90 6.52 -4.36
N GLU A 463 -15.11 7.23 -5.15
CA GLU A 463 -15.48 8.55 -5.66
C GLU A 463 -15.74 8.44 -7.16
N VAL A 464 -16.85 9.06 -7.61
CA VAL A 464 -17.22 9.16 -9.02
C VAL A 464 -17.36 10.62 -9.41
N ARG A 465 -17.17 10.94 -10.69
CA ARG A 465 -17.27 12.32 -11.17
C ARG A 465 -18.53 12.56 -11.99
N SER A 466 -19.39 13.47 -11.54
CA SER A 466 -20.56 13.99 -12.28
C SER A 466 -20.75 15.47 -11.98
N ALA A 467 -21.40 16.23 -12.86
CA ALA A 467 -21.66 17.67 -12.67
C ALA A 467 -20.41 18.52 -12.34
N GLY A 468 -19.22 18.07 -12.76
CA GLY A 468 -17.94 18.73 -12.46
C GLY A 468 -17.42 18.54 -11.04
N GLU A 469 -18.06 17.70 -10.21
CA GLU A 469 -17.68 17.41 -8.83
C GLU A 469 -17.30 15.93 -8.64
N TRP A 470 -16.38 15.68 -7.71
CA TRP A 470 -16.11 14.34 -7.19
C TRP A 470 -17.10 14.04 -6.06
N ILE A 471 -17.85 12.96 -6.22
CA ILE A 471 -18.93 12.54 -5.33
C ILE A 471 -18.51 11.25 -4.66
N ALA A 472 -18.33 11.30 -3.33
CA ALA A 472 -18.02 10.12 -2.53
C ALA A 472 -19.30 9.29 -2.28
N ILE A 473 -19.25 8.03 -2.72
CA ILE A 473 -20.30 7.01 -2.58
C ILE A 473 -19.73 5.88 -1.76
N ASP A 474 -20.47 5.42 -0.77
CA ASP A 474 -20.06 4.28 0.06
C ASP A 474 -20.91 3.04 -0.27
N PRO A 475 -20.38 2.11 -1.06
CA PRO A 475 -21.11 0.90 -1.44
C PRO A 475 -21.28 -0.10 -0.29
N ILE A 476 -20.43 -0.12 0.74
CA ILE A 476 -20.57 -1.11 1.83
C ILE A 476 -21.57 -0.66 2.90
N PHE A 477 -21.69 0.65 3.12
CA PHE A 477 -22.74 1.23 3.96
C PHE A 477 -24.03 1.56 3.20
N GLY A 478 -24.03 1.40 1.87
CA GLY A 478 -25.19 1.72 1.03
C GLY A 478 -25.50 3.22 1.03
N GLN A 479 -24.48 4.07 1.21
CA GLN A 479 -24.66 5.51 1.26
C GLN A 479 -24.52 6.09 -0.16
N PRO A 480 -25.58 6.70 -0.72
CA PRO A 480 -25.49 7.36 -2.02
C PRO A 480 -24.58 8.60 -1.99
N VAL A 481 -24.37 9.15 -0.79
CA VAL A 481 -23.39 10.19 -0.50
C VAL A 481 -22.76 9.83 0.84
N ALA A 482 -21.44 9.66 0.88
CA ALA A 482 -20.71 9.41 2.10
C ALA A 482 -20.95 10.55 3.10
N ASP A 483 -21.27 10.24 4.36
CA ASP A 483 -21.55 11.23 5.40
C ASP A 483 -20.29 12.02 5.85
N ALA A 484 -20.46 13.02 6.73
CA ALA A 484 -19.34 13.87 7.18
C ALA A 484 -18.35 13.16 8.11
N THR A 485 -18.57 11.88 8.42
CA THR A 485 -17.65 11.08 9.21
C THR A 485 -16.54 10.42 8.40
N HIS A 486 -16.61 10.51 7.07
CA HIS A 486 -15.61 10.00 6.14
C HIS A 486 -14.46 11.00 5.99
N VAL A 487 -13.33 10.69 6.61
CA VAL A 487 -12.06 11.42 6.56
C VAL A 487 -11.22 10.86 5.43
N ALA A 488 -11.12 11.54 4.28
CA ALA A 488 -10.28 11.11 3.18
C ALA A 488 -8.80 11.40 3.47
N LEU A 489 -7.95 10.39 3.33
CA LEU A 489 -6.50 10.51 3.52
C LEU A 489 -5.74 10.39 2.20
N GLY A 490 -6.33 9.76 1.19
CA GLY A 490 -5.81 9.80 -0.17
C GLY A 490 -6.53 8.88 -1.14
N THR A 491 -6.19 9.07 -2.41
CA THR A 491 -6.53 8.19 -3.53
C THR A 491 -5.32 7.35 -3.97
N GLY A 492 -4.23 7.42 -3.21
CA GLY A 492 -3.03 6.61 -3.43
C GLY A 492 -3.30 5.15 -3.04
N GLY A 493 -2.35 4.26 -3.33
CA GLY A 493 -2.45 2.86 -2.90
C GLY A 493 -2.60 2.72 -1.38
N GLN A 494 -3.00 1.52 -0.94
CA GLN A 494 -3.21 1.14 0.46
C GLN A 494 -2.03 1.48 1.40
N GLU A 495 -0.82 1.65 0.86
CA GLU A 495 0.43 2.00 1.57
C GLU A 495 0.37 3.32 2.35
N ASP A 496 -0.29 4.34 1.78
CA ASP A 496 -0.43 5.67 2.41
C ASP A 496 -1.20 5.55 3.74
N ALA A 497 -2.18 4.65 3.82
CA ALA A 497 -3.00 4.44 5.00
C ALA A 497 -2.23 3.76 6.14
N VAL A 498 -1.38 2.77 5.81
CA VAL A 498 -0.59 2.02 6.80
C VAL A 498 0.32 2.95 7.61
N GLY A 499 0.99 3.90 6.96
CA GLY A 499 1.94 4.80 7.62
C GLY A 499 1.35 5.70 8.72
N LEU A 500 0.02 5.80 8.83
CA LEU A 500 -0.67 6.59 9.85
C LEU A 500 -1.19 5.76 11.03
N LEU A 501 -1.07 4.43 10.97
CA LEU A 501 -1.46 3.55 12.07
C LEU A 501 -0.70 3.91 13.35
N GLY A 502 -1.42 4.14 14.45
CA GLY A 502 -0.87 4.47 15.76
C GLY A 502 -0.44 5.94 15.95
N ALA A 503 -0.19 6.70 14.89
CA ALA A 503 0.26 8.10 14.97
C ALA A 503 -0.90 9.10 15.19
N LEU A 504 -2.05 8.87 14.55
CA LEU A 504 -3.18 9.79 14.56
C LEU A 504 -3.99 9.74 15.86
N LYS A 505 -4.26 10.89 16.46
CA LYS A 505 -5.14 11.04 17.64
C LYS A 505 -6.19 12.11 17.43
N VAL A 506 -7.42 11.85 17.87
CA VAL A 506 -8.51 12.83 17.89
C VAL A 506 -8.67 13.39 19.31
N GLU A 507 -8.35 14.67 19.51
CA GLU A 507 -8.43 15.31 20.83
C GLU A 507 -9.78 15.98 21.09
N LYS A 508 -10.49 16.41 20.04
CA LYS A 508 -11.80 17.03 20.15
C LYS A 508 -12.59 16.86 18.84
N VAL A 509 -13.91 16.77 18.96
CA VAL A 509 -14.82 16.82 17.80
C VAL A 509 -15.97 17.78 18.06
N ASP A 510 -16.22 18.67 17.10
CA ASP A 510 -17.33 19.63 17.11
C ASP A 510 -18.23 19.39 15.89
N VAL A 511 -19.55 19.33 16.10
CA VAL A 511 -20.54 19.01 15.07
C VAL A 511 -21.45 20.21 14.85
N LYS A 512 -21.65 20.62 13.60
CA LYS A 512 -22.60 21.67 13.19
C LYS A 512 -23.61 21.10 12.19
N GLY A 513 -24.88 21.47 12.35
CA GLY A 513 -25.94 21.17 11.38
C GLY A 513 -26.70 19.85 11.56
N ALA A 514 -26.42 19.06 12.60
CA ALA A 514 -27.30 17.97 13.01
C ALA A 514 -28.53 18.57 13.73
N ARG A 515 -29.63 18.75 13.00
CA ARG A 515 -30.95 18.99 13.60
C ARG A 515 -31.64 17.67 13.85
#